data_AF-K1TGA2-F1
#
_entry.id   AF-K1TGA2-F1
#
_cell.length_a   1.000
_cell.length_b   1.000
_cell.length_c   1.000
_cell.angle_alpha   90.00
_cell.angle_beta   90.00
_cell.angle_gamma   90.00
#
_symmetry.space_group_name_H-M   'P 1'
#
loop_
_entity.id
_entity.type
_entity.pdbx_description
1 polymer ?
#
loop_
_entity_poly.entity_id
_entity_poly.type
_entity_poly.pdbx_seq_one_letter_code
_entity_poly.pdbx_strand_id
1 'polypeptide(L)'
;GRKNLFDGLALGDYEKEWVKYPVFHFDMSTAKHMNPADLINELEGKLSQLEQIYGTEDWAIKANQRLECLVKRAYKQTGQKVVILIDEYDAPLLDVVHEKENLVELRLIMKNFYSPIKYLDPWLRFVFITGITKFSQLSIFSEINNLDNISMFDQYSAICGISKTELLNDMKPDVELLAKHLGRTLEETIGELTSYYDGYHFSDHSEDIFNPFSLVKALKNKKVSAYWFSSGTPSYLI
;
A
#
# COMPACT_ATOMS: atom_id res chain seq x y z
N GLY A 1 18.47 -5.73 6.17
CA GLY A 1 17.27 -6.54 5.87
C GLY A 1 17.34 -7.93 6.50
N ARG A 2 16.31 -8.73 6.27
CA ARG A 2 16.23 -10.15 6.61
C ARG A 2 16.46 -10.98 5.34
N LYS A 3 17.73 -11.20 4.99
CA LYS A 3 18.13 -11.85 3.72
C LYS A 3 17.42 -13.18 3.48
N ASN A 4 17.34 -13.98 4.53
CA ASN A 4 16.75 -15.31 4.52
C ASN A 4 15.27 -15.36 4.09
N LEU A 5 14.53 -14.24 4.13
CA LEU A 5 13.15 -14.19 3.65
C LEU A 5 13.05 -14.15 2.11
N PHE A 6 14.16 -13.90 1.42
CA PHE A 6 14.22 -13.74 -0.03
C PHE A 6 15.11 -14.78 -0.70
N ASP A 7 15.50 -15.82 0.04
CA ASP A 7 16.30 -16.92 -0.50
C ASP A 7 15.50 -17.62 -1.61
N GLY A 8 16.08 -17.67 -2.82
CA GLY A 8 15.44 -18.24 -4.01
C GLY A 8 14.49 -17.29 -4.76
N LEU A 9 14.33 -16.04 -4.32
CA LEU A 9 13.57 -15.01 -5.02
C LEU A 9 14.51 -14.04 -5.75
N ALA A 10 14.05 -13.45 -6.86
CA ALA A 10 14.83 -12.49 -7.65
C ALA A 10 15.38 -11.31 -6.81
N LEU A 11 14.61 -10.84 -5.82
CA LEU A 11 15.03 -9.80 -4.87
C LEU A 11 16.24 -10.21 -4.01
N GLY A 12 16.37 -11.49 -3.69
CA GLY A 12 17.50 -12.03 -2.93
C GLY A 12 18.84 -11.87 -3.65
N ASP A 13 18.80 -11.96 -4.98
CA ASP A 13 19.97 -11.74 -5.84
C ASP A 13 20.19 -10.27 -6.16
N TYR A 14 19.13 -9.45 -6.20
CA TYR A 14 19.23 -8.04 -6.52
C TYR A 14 19.86 -7.21 -5.38
N GLU A 15 19.38 -7.41 -4.14
CA GLU A 15 19.88 -6.68 -2.97
C GLU A 15 21.22 -7.25 -2.47
N LYS A 16 22.25 -6.40 -2.40
CA LYS A 16 23.62 -6.80 -2.06
C LYS A 16 24.03 -6.39 -0.65
N GLU A 17 23.60 -5.23 -0.19
CA GLU A 17 24.08 -4.64 1.05
C GLU A 17 23.19 -5.00 2.24
N TRP A 18 21.91 -5.30 1.99
CA TRP A 18 20.95 -5.68 3.01
C TRP A 18 20.94 -4.69 4.18
N VAL A 19 21.01 -3.39 3.87
CA VAL A 19 20.95 -2.32 4.87
C VAL A 19 19.61 -2.39 5.62
N LYS A 20 19.61 -2.05 6.90
CA LYS A 20 18.38 -1.92 7.70
C LYS A 20 18.06 -0.43 7.83
N TYR A 21 16.93 -0.04 7.27
CA TYR A 21 16.41 1.33 7.39
C TYR A 21 15.35 1.38 8.49
N PRO A 22 15.26 2.49 9.26
CA PRO A 22 14.09 2.76 10.08
C PRO A 22 12.87 2.95 9.17
N VAL A 23 11.81 2.17 9.40
CA VAL A 23 10.56 2.19 8.64
C VAL A 23 9.44 2.67 9.53
N PHE A 24 8.78 3.75 9.13
CA PHE A 24 7.57 4.26 9.78
C PHE A 24 6.39 3.86 8.92
N HIS A 25 5.64 2.87 9.38
CA HIS A 25 4.47 2.35 8.68
C HIS A 25 3.20 2.86 9.35
N PHE A 26 2.39 3.61 8.61
CA PHE A 26 1.10 4.13 9.03
C PHE A 26 0.00 3.49 8.21
N ASP A 27 -0.63 2.46 8.77
CA ASP A 27 -1.84 1.86 8.20
C ASP A 27 -3.06 2.67 8.64
N MET A 28 -3.69 3.39 7.70
CA MET A 28 -4.86 4.21 7.96
C MET A 28 -6.18 3.45 7.77
N SER A 29 -6.15 2.15 7.45
CA SER A 29 -7.37 1.32 7.37
C SER A 29 -8.11 1.22 8.70
N THR A 30 -7.39 1.41 9.82
CA THR A 30 -7.95 1.45 11.18
C THR A 30 -8.66 2.78 11.50
N ALA A 31 -8.51 3.79 10.64
CA ALA A 31 -9.02 5.14 10.86
C ALA A 31 -10.32 5.43 10.09
N LYS A 32 -11.14 4.40 9.86
CA LYS A 32 -12.46 4.50 9.20
C LYS A 32 -13.55 4.94 10.19
N HIS A 33 -14.57 5.62 9.69
CA HIS A 33 -15.71 6.10 10.49
C HIS A 33 -15.35 6.94 11.73
N MET A 34 -14.29 7.75 11.67
CA MET A 34 -13.83 8.57 12.80
C MET A 34 -14.33 10.00 12.73
N ASN A 35 -14.64 10.58 13.89
CA ASN A 35 -14.75 12.02 14.02
C ASN A 35 -13.34 12.67 14.17
N PRO A 36 -13.23 14.01 14.11
CA PRO A 36 -11.95 14.71 14.22
C PRO A 36 -11.11 14.35 15.46
N ALA A 37 -11.74 14.21 16.63
CA ALA A 37 -11.03 13.89 17.87
C ALA A 37 -10.50 12.45 17.85
N ASP A 38 -11.29 11.51 17.35
CA ASP A 38 -10.90 10.10 17.23
C ASP A 38 -9.74 9.92 16.25
N LEU A 39 -9.76 10.64 15.11
CA LEU A 39 -8.67 10.63 14.15
C LEU A 39 -7.36 11.17 14.76
N ILE A 40 -7.42 12.25 15.53
CA ILE A 40 -6.25 12.79 16.24
C ILE A 40 -5.70 11.74 17.21
N ASN A 41 -6.56 11.13 18.02
CA ASN A 41 -6.15 10.10 18.97
C ASN A 41 -5.50 8.89 18.28
N GLU A 42 -6.03 8.44 17.14
CA GLU A 42 -5.47 7.33 16.37
C GLU A 42 -4.06 7.69 15.84
N LEU A 43 -3.89 8.88 15.26
CA LEU A 43 -2.58 9.35 14.78
C LEU A 43 -1.57 9.46 15.92
N GLU A 44 -1.98 10.01 17.07
CA GLU A 44 -1.16 10.10 18.27
C GLU A 44 -0.78 8.72 18.82
N GLY A 45 -1.69 7.75 18.79
CA GLY A 45 -1.43 6.36 19.16
C GLY A 45 -0.36 5.73 18.29
N LYS A 46 -0.46 5.89 16.96
CA LYS A 46 0.56 5.40 16.01
C LYS A 46 1.93 6.04 16.25
N LEU A 47 1.98 7.36 16.48
CA LEU A 47 3.22 8.06 16.80
C LEU A 47 3.84 7.57 18.12
N SER A 48 3.02 7.34 19.14
CA SER A 48 3.47 6.88 20.46
C SER A 48 4.20 5.54 20.40
N GLN A 49 3.82 4.64 19.48
CA GLN A 49 4.54 3.37 19.27
C GLN A 49 5.95 3.60 18.73
N LEU A 50 6.15 4.56 17.83
CA LEU A 50 7.46 4.93 17.31
C LEU A 50 8.30 5.66 18.37
N GLU A 51 7.66 6.46 19.22
CA GLU A 51 8.31 7.18 20.32
C GLU A 51 8.85 6.25 21.39
N GLN A 52 8.26 5.07 21.59
CA GLN A 52 8.84 4.03 22.46
C GLN A 52 10.21 3.56 21.95
N ILE A 53 10.44 3.62 20.64
CA ILE A 53 11.67 3.16 19.99
C ILE A 53 12.68 4.31 19.90
N TYR A 54 12.25 5.46 19.37
CA TYR A 54 13.14 6.56 19.03
C TYR A 54 13.14 7.69 20.08
N GLY A 55 12.22 7.69 21.04
CA GLY A 55 12.08 8.71 22.07
C GLY A 55 11.34 9.97 21.61
N THR A 56 11.16 10.92 22.53
CA THR A 56 10.40 12.16 22.36
C THR A 56 11.28 13.41 22.57
N GLU A 57 10.71 14.58 22.33
CA GLU A 57 11.27 15.90 22.67
C GLU A 57 10.16 16.81 23.20
N ASP A 58 10.46 17.67 24.18
CA ASP A 58 9.45 18.49 24.88
C ASP A 58 8.74 19.51 23.97
N TRP A 59 9.40 19.95 22.88
CA TRP A 59 8.82 20.90 21.93
C TRP A 59 7.82 20.26 20.97
N ALA A 60 7.85 18.92 20.82
CA ALA A 60 7.07 18.18 19.85
C ALA A 60 5.72 17.77 20.45
N ILE A 61 4.76 18.70 20.45
CA ILE A 61 3.45 18.49 21.08
C ILE A 61 2.43 17.97 20.07
N LYS A 62 2.31 18.65 18.93
CA LYS A 62 1.33 18.29 17.88
C LYS A 62 1.81 17.11 17.06
N ALA A 63 0.87 16.33 16.49
CA ALA A 63 1.17 15.14 15.69
C ALA A 63 2.20 15.39 14.56
N ASN A 64 2.11 16.52 13.88
CA ASN A 64 3.06 16.90 12.83
C ASN A 64 4.48 17.18 13.37
N GLN A 65 4.59 17.87 14.50
CA GLN A 65 5.87 18.11 15.18
C GLN A 65 6.48 16.81 15.72
N ARG A 66 5.63 15.92 16.24
CA ARG A 66 6.02 14.58 16.70
C ARG A 66 6.57 13.73 15.56
N LEU A 67 5.91 13.72 14.40
CA LEU A 67 6.44 13.05 13.20
C LEU A 67 7.80 13.62 12.78
N GLU A 68 7.94 14.95 12.75
CA GLU A 68 9.21 15.62 12.43
C GLU A 68 10.33 15.21 13.38
N CYS A 69 10.04 15.24 14.69
CA CYS A 69 10.95 14.85 15.74
C CYS A 69 11.38 13.38 15.58
N LEU A 70 10.42 12.47 15.40
CA LEU A 70 10.67 11.04 15.22
C LEU A 70 11.60 10.76 14.05
N VAL A 71 11.36 11.38 12.89
CA VAL A 71 12.21 11.16 11.70
C VAL A 71 13.65 11.61 11.97
N LYS A 72 13.84 12.80 12.54
CA LYS A 72 15.17 13.33 12.87
C LYS A 72 15.88 12.46 13.92
N ARG A 73 15.14 11.96 14.92
CA ARG A 73 15.69 11.09 15.98
C ARG A 73 16.04 9.70 15.46
N ALA A 74 15.19 9.09 14.65
CA ALA A 74 15.48 7.82 14.00
C ALA A 74 16.74 7.91 13.13
N TYR A 75 16.89 9.00 12.36
CA TYR A 75 18.12 9.26 11.62
C TYR A 75 19.33 9.41 12.55
N LYS A 76 19.23 10.23 13.60
CA LYS A 76 20.32 10.45 14.56
C LYS A 76 20.77 9.17 15.27
N GLN A 77 19.83 8.28 15.61
CA GLN A 77 20.13 7.03 16.32
C GLN A 77 20.68 5.94 15.41
N THR A 78 20.16 5.83 14.18
CA THR A 78 20.52 4.73 13.26
C THR A 78 21.61 5.11 12.27
N GLY A 79 21.84 6.40 12.04
CA GLY A 79 22.66 6.92 10.94
C GLY A 79 22.04 6.71 9.56
N GLN A 80 20.81 6.18 9.49
CA GLN A 80 20.14 5.80 8.25
C GLN A 80 18.93 6.69 8.01
N LYS A 81 18.72 7.05 6.74
CA LYS A 81 17.54 7.81 6.30
C LYS A 81 16.26 6.98 6.51
N VAL A 82 15.17 7.63 6.87
CA VAL A 82 13.90 7.00 7.24
C VAL A 82 13.05 6.69 6.01
N VAL A 83 12.41 5.53 6.00
CA VAL A 83 11.38 5.17 5.03
C VAL A 83 10.01 5.41 5.66
N ILE A 84 9.14 6.15 4.98
CA ILE A 84 7.74 6.34 5.40
C ILE A 84 6.84 5.55 4.44
N LEU A 85 6.02 4.67 4.99
CA LEU A 85 4.99 3.92 4.27
C LEU A 85 3.64 4.33 4.84
N ILE A 86 2.75 4.85 4.02
CA ILE A 86 1.39 5.24 4.41
C ILE A 86 0.42 4.38 3.61
N ASP A 87 -0.28 3.49 4.30
CA ASP A 87 -1.27 2.61 3.68
C ASP A 87 -2.69 3.16 3.87
N GLU A 88 -3.53 2.95 2.87
CA GLU A 88 -4.90 3.47 2.75
C GLU A 88 -5.06 4.94 3.19
N TYR A 89 -4.19 5.85 2.70
CA TYR A 89 -4.09 7.23 3.21
C TYR A 89 -5.42 8.01 3.21
N ASP A 90 -6.35 7.63 2.34
CA ASP A 90 -7.65 8.25 2.15
C ASP A 90 -8.78 7.61 2.97
N ALA A 91 -8.54 6.48 3.64
CA ALA A 91 -9.52 5.78 4.47
C ALA A 91 -10.29 6.68 5.46
N PRO A 92 -9.65 7.63 6.18
CA PRO A 92 -10.37 8.53 7.08
C PRO A 92 -11.38 9.47 6.39
N LEU A 93 -11.23 9.65 5.07
CA LEU A 93 -12.06 10.56 4.28
C LEU A 93 -13.14 9.84 3.47
N LEU A 94 -13.06 8.52 3.32
CA LEU A 94 -13.98 7.77 2.45
C LEU A 94 -15.42 7.80 2.97
N ASP A 95 -15.61 7.64 4.28
CA ASP A 95 -16.94 7.49 4.87
C ASP A 95 -17.69 8.83 5.01
N VAL A 96 -16.95 9.93 5.15
CA VAL A 96 -17.48 11.28 5.33
C VAL A 96 -17.54 12.07 4.02
N VAL A 97 -17.30 11.43 2.87
CA VAL A 97 -17.23 12.13 1.57
C VAL A 97 -18.53 12.88 1.24
N HIS A 98 -19.65 12.43 1.80
CA HIS A 98 -20.98 13.04 1.67
C HIS A 98 -21.30 14.09 2.74
N GLU A 99 -20.51 14.15 3.82
CA GLU A 99 -20.70 15.07 4.96
C GLU A 99 -19.79 16.29 4.82
N LYS A 100 -20.32 17.38 4.27
CA LYS A 100 -19.51 18.57 3.91
C LYS A 100 -18.76 19.19 5.09
N GLU A 101 -19.32 19.18 6.30
CA GLU A 101 -18.72 19.84 7.47
C GLU A 101 -17.57 19.02 8.07
N ASN A 102 -17.82 17.74 8.39
CA ASN A 102 -16.81 16.83 8.96
C ASN A 102 -15.64 16.58 8.01
N LEU A 103 -15.90 16.54 6.71
CA LEU A 103 -14.90 16.32 5.67
C LEU A 103 -13.82 17.42 5.63
N VAL A 104 -14.18 18.67 5.90
CA VAL A 104 -13.22 19.79 5.90
C VAL A 104 -12.25 19.68 7.07
N GLU A 105 -12.76 19.36 8.27
CA GLU A 105 -11.94 19.25 9.47
C GLU A 105 -11.02 18.03 9.41
N LEU A 106 -11.53 16.86 9.00
CA LEU A 106 -10.73 15.65 8.83
C LEU A 106 -9.62 15.84 7.79
N ARG A 107 -9.92 16.51 6.66
CA ARG A 107 -8.90 16.87 5.67
C ARG A 107 -7.81 17.75 6.25
N LEU A 108 -8.17 18.74 7.07
CA LEU A 108 -7.20 19.63 7.69
C LEU A 108 -6.29 18.87 8.65
N ILE A 109 -6.83 17.91 9.42
CA ILE A 109 -6.03 17.05 10.30
C ILE A 109 -5.03 16.21 9.49
N MET A 110 -5.49 15.51 8.46
CA MET A 110 -4.62 14.69 7.60
C MET A 110 -3.54 15.55 6.91
N LYS A 111 -3.94 16.71 6.38
CA LYS A 111 -3.02 17.67 5.76
C LYS A 111 -1.95 18.15 6.73
N ASN A 112 -2.35 18.53 7.94
CA ASN A 112 -1.41 18.95 8.98
C ASN A 112 -0.43 17.82 9.34
N PHE A 113 -0.93 16.60 9.50
CA PHE A 113 -0.11 15.43 9.84
C PHE A 113 0.99 15.18 8.80
N TYR A 114 0.66 15.25 7.51
CA TYR A 114 1.62 14.99 6.43
C TYR A 114 2.50 16.20 6.06
N SER A 115 2.11 17.43 6.44
CA SER A 115 2.85 18.66 6.10
C SER A 115 4.37 18.63 6.33
N PRO A 116 4.93 17.97 7.37
CA PRO A 116 6.39 17.97 7.60
C PRO A 116 7.18 17.15 6.58
N ILE A 117 6.55 16.22 5.85
CA ILE A 117 7.24 15.26 4.96
C ILE A 117 8.14 15.98 3.95
N LYS A 118 7.65 17.09 3.36
CA LYS A 118 8.43 17.89 2.40
C LYS A 118 9.68 18.50 3.04
N TYR A 119 9.56 19.02 4.26
CA TYR A 119 10.69 19.58 4.99
C TYR A 119 11.69 18.48 5.43
N LEU A 120 11.18 17.27 5.68
CA LEU A 120 11.96 16.14 6.14
C LEU A 120 12.77 15.43 5.04
N ASP A 121 12.62 15.82 3.77
CA ASP A 121 13.30 15.22 2.61
C ASP A 121 14.80 14.90 2.82
N PRO A 122 15.63 15.78 3.45
CA PRO A 122 17.04 15.45 3.72
C PRO A 122 17.25 14.19 4.58
N TRP A 123 16.31 13.87 5.46
CA TRP A 123 16.32 12.72 6.38
C TRP A 123 15.52 11.52 5.87
N LEU A 124 14.78 11.68 4.78
CA LEU A 124 13.95 10.62 4.20
C LEU A 124 14.72 9.88 3.10
N ARG A 125 14.60 8.55 3.11
CA ARG A 125 15.12 7.68 2.05
C ARG A 125 14.07 7.51 0.97
N PHE A 126 12.82 7.31 1.39
CA PHE A 126 11.72 6.93 0.53
C PHE A 126 10.39 7.20 1.23
N VAL A 127 9.40 7.67 0.47
CA VAL A 127 8.02 7.84 0.94
C VAL A 127 7.12 7.12 -0.06
N PHE A 128 6.28 6.21 0.43
CA PHE A 128 5.31 5.48 -0.38
C PHE A 128 3.94 5.59 0.22
N ILE A 129 2.95 5.88 -0.62
CA ILE A 129 1.58 6.14 -0.20
C ILE A 129 0.64 5.35 -1.10
N THR A 130 -0.24 4.57 -0.49
CA THR A 130 -1.28 3.78 -1.17
C THR A 130 -2.66 4.23 -0.71
N GLY A 131 -3.64 4.17 -1.62
CA GLY A 131 -5.02 4.57 -1.36
C GLY A 131 -5.88 4.36 -2.61
N ILE A 132 -7.18 4.63 -2.48
CA ILE A 132 -8.16 4.31 -3.53
C ILE A 132 -8.46 5.53 -4.42
N THR A 133 -8.61 6.70 -3.81
CA THR A 133 -9.19 7.88 -4.44
C THR A 133 -8.13 8.92 -4.80
N LYS A 134 -8.18 9.44 -6.04
CA LYS A 134 -7.31 10.56 -6.47
C LYS A 134 -7.77 11.92 -5.89
N PHE A 135 -9.04 12.05 -5.52
CA PHE A 135 -9.61 13.32 -5.01
C PHE A 135 -9.05 13.68 -3.62
N SER A 136 -8.91 12.69 -2.75
CA SER A 136 -8.27 12.84 -1.45
C SER A 136 -6.81 13.28 -1.60
N GLN A 137 -6.13 12.82 -2.66
CA GLN A 137 -4.74 13.16 -2.97
C GLN A 137 -4.58 14.67 -3.21
N LEU A 138 -5.41 15.24 -4.08
CA LEU A 138 -5.33 16.65 -4.49
C LEU A 138 -5.61 17.61 -3.33
N SER A 139 -6.46 17.21 -2.38
CA SER A 139 -6.82 18.06 -1.24
C SER A 139 -5.80 17.99 -0.10
N ILE A 140 -5.34 16.79 0.26
CA ILE A 140 -4.41 16.57 1.37
C ILE A 140 -2.97 16.94 0.99
N PHE A 141 -2.51 16.56 -0.20
CA PHE A 141 -1.11 16.70 -0.61
C PHE A 141 -0.84 17.97 -1.44
N SER A 142 -1.76 18.94 -1.43
CA SER A 142 -1.56 20.24 -2.07
C SER A 142 -0.29 20.98 -1.57
N GLU A 143 0.18 20.70 -0.35
CA GLU A 143 1.41 21.26 0.22
C GLU A 143 2.66 20.40 -0.04
N ILE A 144 2.48 19.16 -0.50
CA ILE A 144 3.54 18.17 -0.75
C ILE A 144 3.64 17.95 -2.25
N ASN A 145 4.30 18.89 -2.93
CA ASN A 145 4.44 18.88 -4.39
C ASN A 145 5.62 18.04 -4.91
N ASN A 146 6.26 17.23 -4.05
CA ASN A 146 7.38 16.34 -4.39
C ASN A 146 6.96 14.87 -4.54
N LEU A 147 5.67 14.56 -4.45
CA LEU A 147 5.15 13.22 -4.68
C LEU A 147 4.85 13.01 -6.17
N ASP A 148 5.31 11.88 -6.71
CA ASP A 148 4.99 11.45 -8.06
C ASP A 148 3.84 10.42 -8.02
N ASN A 149 2.79 10.65 -8.81
CA ASN A 149 1.69 9.69 -8.93
C ASN A 149 2.04 8.69 -10.03
N ILE A 150 2.52 7.52 -9.60
CA ILE A 150 2.96 6.46 -10.50
C ILE A 150 1.85 5.47 -10.88
N SER A 151 0.61 5.64 -10.37
CA SER A 151 -0.45 4.63 -10.45
C SER A 151 -0.87 4.28 -11.88
N MET A 152 -0.62 5.16 -12.84
CA MET A 152 -1.02 5.02 -14.24
C MET A 152 0.20 4.91 -15.18
N PHE A 153 1.40 4.70 -14.63
CA PHE A 153 2.61 4.59 -15.45
C PHE A 153 2.79 3.13 -15.91
N ASP A 154 3.01 2.94 -17.20
CA ASP A 154 3.13 1.61 -17.83
C ASP A 154 4.16 0.71 -17.14
N GLN A 155 5.29 1.28 -16.69
CA GLN A 155 6.36 0.53 -16.01
C GLN A 155 5.97 -0.07 -14.65
N TYR A 156 4.84 0.37 -14.07
CA TYR A 156 4.31 -0.14 -12.80
C TYR A 156 2.94 -0.82 -12.97
N SER A 157 2.48 -1.01 -14.21
CA SER A 157 1.15 -1.52 -14.53
C SER A 157 0.85 -2.89 -13.89
N ALA A 158 1.87 -3.74 -13.74
CA ALA A 158 1.73 -5.07 -13.17
C ALA A 158 1.90 -5.17 -11.65
N ILE A 159 2.32 -4.09 -10.97
CA ILE A 159 2.77 -4.15 -9.56
C ILE A 159 1.68 -4.61 -8.57
N CYS A 160 0.40 -4.40 -8.90
CA CYS A 160 -0.75 -4.75 -8.07
C CYS A 160 -1.49 -6.01 -8.57
N GLY A 161 -0.90 -6.74 -9.51
CA GLY A 161 -1.47 -7.91 -10.16
C GLY A 161 -0.54 -9.12 -10.13
N ILE A 162 -0.93 -10.15 -10.88
CA ILE A 162 -0.03 -11.23 -11.29
C ILE A 162 -0.01 -11.21 -12.80
N SER A 163 1.16 -11.02 -13.40
CA SER A 163 1.31 -11.06 -14.85
C SER A 163 1.12 -12.47 -15.39
N LYS A 164 0.78 -12.58 -16.67
CA LYS A 164 0.76 -13.88 -17.35
C LYS A 164 2.12 -14.59 -17.28
N THR A 165 3.21 -13.82 -17.32
CA THR A 165 4.57 -14.35 -17.20
C THR A 165 4.80 -15.00 -15.84
N GLU A 166 4.42 -14.33 -14.76
CA GLU A 166 4.51 -14.87 -13.38
C GLU A 166 3.62 -16.10 -13.19
N LEU A 167 2.41 -16.08 -13.76
CA LEU A 167 1.51 -17.25 -13.72
C LEU A 167 2.15 -18.48 -14.38
N LEU A 168 2.83 -18.28 -15.52
CA LEU A 168 3.44 -19.35 -16.32
C LEU A 168 4.78 -19.83 -15.81
N ASN A 169 5.51 -19.00 -15.06
CA ASN A 169 6.85 -19.30 -14.59
C ASN A 169 6.86 -19.58 -13.09
N ASP A 170 6.54 -18.57 -12.28
CA ASP A 170 6.67 -18.62 -10.82
C ASP A 170 5.56 -19.43 -10.16
N MET A 171 4.34 -19.37 -10.70
CA MET A 171 3.17 -20.10 -10.17
C MET A 171 2.88 -21.39 -10.91
N LYS A 172 3.73 -21.78 -11.87
CA LYS A 172 3.52 -22.99 -12.69
C LYS A 172 3.23 -24.25 -11.86
N PRO A 173 3.95 -24.55 -10.76
CA PRO A 173 3.67 -25.73 -9.96
C PRO A 173 2.26 -25.73 -9.37
N ASP A 174 1.76 -24.57 -8.93
CA ASP A 174 0.42 -24.43 -8.37
C ASP A 174 -0.66 -24.62 -9.45
N VAL A 175 -0.43 -24.09 -10.65
CA VAL A 175 -1.35 -24.27 -11.79
C VAL A 175 -1.36 -25.73 -12.25
N GLU A 176 -0.22 -26.43 -12.27
CA GLU A 176 -0.14 -27.86 -12.58
C GLU A 176 -0.90 -28.72 -11.56
N LEU A 177 -0.81 -28.37 -10.27
CA LEU A 177 -1.58 -29.03 -9.20
C LEU A 177 -3.08 -28.82 -9.38
N LEU A 178 -3.50 -27.60 -9.75
CA LEU A 178 -4.89 -27.31 -10.08
C LEU A 178 -5.35 -28.13 -11.30
N ALA A 179 -4.58 -28.13 -12.38
CA ALA A 179 -4.89 -28.87 -13.61
C ALA A 179 -5.09 -30.37 -13.33
N LYS A 180 -4.18 -30.96 -12.54
CA LYS A 180 -4.29 -32.36 -12.10
C LYS A 180 -5.55 -32.61 -11.26
N HIS A 181 -5.92 -31.68 -10.39
CA HIS A 181 -7.12 -31.80 -9.57
C HIS A 181 -8.41 -31.70 -10.41
N LEU A 182 -8.42 -30.84 -11.43
CA LEU A 182 -9.55 -30.65 -12.33
C LEU A 182 -9.61 -31.71 -13.44
N GLY A 183 -8.58 -32.54 -13.60
CA GLY A 183 -8.48 -33.54 -14.67
C GLY A 183 -8.31 -32.91 -16.06
N ARG A 184 -7.64 -31.75 -16.12
CA ARG A 184 -7.46 -30.94 -17.33
C ARG A 184 -5.99 -30.81 -17.70
N THR A 185 -5.71 -30.38 -18.92
CA THR A 185 -4.35 -30.01 -19.31
C THR A 185 -3.95 -28.68 -18.65
N LEU A 186 -2.64 -28.42 -18.61
CA LEU A 186 -2.11 -27.13 -18.15
C LEU A 186 -2.67 -25.98 -18.99
N GLU A 187 -2.72 -26.15 -20.31
CA GLU A 187 -3.22 -25.15 -21.26
C GLU A 187 -4.71 -24.85 -21.05
N GLU A 188 -5.54 -25.87 -20.86
CA GLU A 188 -6.97 -25.71 -20.56
C GLU A 188 -7.18 -24.97 -19.23
N THR A 189 -6.37 -25.29 -18.23
CA THR A 189 -6.44 -24.65 -16.90
C THR A 189 -6.02 -23.20 -16.96
N ILE A 190 -4.93 -22.87 -17.68
CA ILE A 190 -4.51 -21.49 -17.90
C ILE A 190 -5.59 -20.72 -18.65
N GLY A 191 -6.17 -21.29 -19.71
CA GLY A 191 -7.25 -20.65 -20.46
C GLY A 191 -8.46 -20.34 -19.58
N GLU A 192 -8.85 -21.27 -18.71
CA GLU A 192 -9.94 -21.05 -17.75
C GLU A 192 -9.58 -19.94 -16.74
N LEU A 193 -8.39 -19.97 -16.14
CA LEU A 193 -7.91 -18.91 -15.24
C LEU A 193 -7.88 -17.54 -15.93
N THR A 194 -7.43 -17.47 -17.18
CA THR A 194 -7.42 -16.25 -17.99
C THR A 194 -8.84 -15.73 -18.18
N SER A 195 -9.77 -16.58 -18.61
CA SER A 195 -11.17 -16.16 -18.82
C SER A 195 -11.88 -15.67 -17.55
N TYR A 196 -11.47 -16.14 -16.37
CA TYR A 196 -12.11 -15.79 -15.11
C TYR A 196 -11.44 -14.60 -14.39
N TYR A 197 -10.11 -14.48 -14.46
CA TYR A 197 -9.38 -13.60 -13.54
C TYR A 197 -8.49 -12.58 -14.22
N ASP A 198 -8.33 -12.63 -15.55
CA ASP A 198 -7.49 -11.71 -16.32
C ASP A 198 -8.25 -10.46 -16.79
N GLY A 199 -7.52 -9.49 -17.32
CA GLY A 199 -8.08 -8.31 -18.01
C GLY A 199 -8.11 -7.02 -17.18
N TYR A 200 -7.42 -6.97 -16.03
CA TYR A 200 -7.22 -5.71 -15.32
C TYR A 200 -6.13 -4.89 -16.01
N HIS A 201 -6.42 -3.62 -16.30
CA HIS A 201 -5.47 -2.69 -16.90
C HIS A 201 -5.43 -1.41 -16.07
N PHE A 202 -4.24 -1.00 -15.66
CA PHE A 202 -4.04 0.24 -14.88
C PHE A 202 -3.40 1.37 -15.69
N SER A 203 -2.98 1.12 -16.93
CA SER A 203 -2.38 2.12 -17.82
C SER A 203 -2.68 1.80 -19.28
N ASP A 204 -2.39 2.75 -20.18
CA ASP A 204 -2.69 2.65 -21.61
C ASP A 204 -1.95 1.47 -22.27
N HIS A 205 -0.71 1.18 -21.84
CA HIS A 205 0.08 0.02 -22.29
C HIS A 205 0.35 -0.94 -21.13
N SER A 206 -0.68 -1.25 -20.36
CA SER A 206 -0.62 -2.29 -19.32
C SER A 206 -0.60 -3.66 -19.96
N GLU A 207 0.23 -4.56 -19.44
CA GLU A 207 0.01 -5.99 -19.70
C GLU A 207 -1.29 -6.45 -19.03
N ASP A 208 -1.90 -7.48 -19.59
CA ASP A 208 -3.00 -8.21 -18.98
C ASP A 208 -2.52 -8.80 -17.65
N ILE A 209 -3.12 -8.33 -16.55
CA ILE A 209 -2.83 -8.84 -15.22
C ILE A 209 -4.04 -9.49 -14.57
N PHE A 210 -3.73 -10.59 -13.89
CA PHE A 210 -4.68 -11.39 -13.16
C PHE A 210 -4.96 -10.75 -11.80
N ASN A 211 -6.23 -10.77 -11.38
CA ASN A 211 -6.64 -10.39 -10.03
C ASN A 211 -6.00 -11.33 -8.99
N PRO A 212 -5.09 -10.85 -8.11
CA PRO A 212 -4.35 -11.73 -7.22
C PRO A 212 -5.24 -12.50 -6.24
N PHE A 213 -6.25 -11.81 -5.69
CA PHE A 213 -7.17 -12.40 -4.72
C PHE A 213 -7.96 -13.58 -5.30
N SER A 214 -8.52 -13.39 -6.50
CA SER A 214 -9.35 -14.38 -7.16
C SER A 214 -8.53 -15.57 -7.64
N LEU A 215 -7.35 -15.31 -8.22
CA LEU A 215 -6.41 -16.33 -8.65
C LEU A 215 -5.90 -17.19 -7.48
N VAL A 216 -5.41 -16.56 -6.41
CA VAL A 216 -4.92 -17.27 -5.21
C VAL A 216 -6.05 -18.07 -4.54
N LYS A 217 -7.28 -17.54 -4.48
CA LYS A 217 -8.44 -18.31 -4.00
C LYS A 217 -8.73 -19.54 -4.86
N ALA A 218 -8.62 -19.41 -6.18
CA ALA A 218 -8.86 -20.54 -7.08
C ALA A 218 -7.83 -21.65 -6.89
N LEU A 219 -6.55 -21.29 -6.78
CA LEU A 219 -5.46 -22.23 -6.52
C LEU A 219 -5.64 -22.90 -5.15
N LYS A 220 -5.89 -22.11 -4.10
CA LYS A 220 -6.10 -22.63 -2.73
C LYS A 220 -7.27 -23.59 -2.63
N ASN A 221 -8.41 -23.22 -3.21
CA ASN A 221 -9.63 -24.02 -3.16
C ASN A 221 -9.68 -25.12 -4.23
N LYS A 222 -8.65 -25.17 -5.10
CA LYS A 222 -8.55 -26.08 -6.24
C LYS A 222 -9.77 -26.04 -7.17
N LYS A 223 -10.36 -24.85 -7.32
CA LYS A 223 -11.61 -24.65 -8.06
C LYS A 223 -11.61 -23.28 -8.71
N VAL A 224 -11.91 -23.21 -10.00
CA VAL A 224 -12.20 -21.95 -10.67
C VAL A 224 -13.67 -21.56 -10.44
N SER A 225 -13.89 -20.34 -9.95
CA SER A 225 -15.21 -19.80 -9.62
C SER A 225 -15.20 -18.27 -9.61
N ALA A 226 -16.38 -17.65 -9.51
CA ALA A 226 -16.54 -16.19 -9.53
C ALA A 226 -16.11 -15.53 -8.20
N TYR A 227 -14.82 -15.65 -7.85
CA TYR A 227 -14.29 -15.11 -6.58
C TYR A 227 -14.29 -13.59 -6.52
N TRP A 228 -14.28 -12.89 -7.66
CA TRP A 228 -14.42 -11.43 -7.73
C TRP A 228 -15.76 -10.92 -7.19
N PHE A 229 -16.82 -11.75 -7.25
CA PHE A 229 -18.14 -11.38 -6.70
C PHE A 229 -18.15 -11.39 -5.16
N SER A 230 -17.22 -12.13 -4.54
CA SER A 230 -17.12 -12.23 -3.07
C SER A 230 -16.25 -11.13 -2.44
N SER A 231 -15.51 -10.35 -3.23
CA SER A 231 -14.56 -9.33 -2.75
C SER A 231 -15.11 -7.91 -2.66
N GLY A 232 -16.35 -7.67 -3.07
CA GLY A 232 -17.00 -6.37 -2.88
C GLY A 232 -17.96 -6.04 -4.00
N THR A 233 -19.23 -5.91 -3.66
CA THR A 233 -20.14 -5.04 -4.40
C THR A 233 -19.83 -3.62 -3.91
N PRO A 234 -19.18 -2.75 -4.70
CA PRO A 234 -18.88 -1.41 -4.23
C PRO A 234 -20.19 -0.65 -4.07
N SER A 235 -20.41 -0.04 -2.90
CA SER A 235 -21.45 0.98 -2.70
C SER A 235 -21.14 2.28 -3.48
N TYR A 236 -19.93 2.38 -4.02
CA TYR A 236 -19.39 3.55 -4.68
C TYR A 236 -19.03 3.20 -6.13
N LEU A 237 -19.93 3.58 -7.04
CA LEU A 237 -19.63 3.83 -8.45
C LEU A 237 -20.16 5.25 -8.71
N ILE A 238 -19.25 6.18 -9.00
CA ILE A 238 -19.56 7.49 -9.57
C ILE A 238 -19.40 7.37 -11.08
#